data_AF-A0A521TN81-F1
#
_entry.id   AF-A0A521TN81-F1
#
_cell.length_a   1.000
_cell.length_b   1.000
_cell.length_c   1.000
_cell.angle_alpha   90.00
_cell.angle_beta   90.00
_cell.angle_gamma   90.00
#
_symmetry.space_group_name_H-M   'P 1'
#
loop_
_entity.id
_entity.type
_entity.pdbx_description
1 polymer ?
#
loop_
_entity_poly.entity_id
_entity_poly.type
_entity_poly.pdbx_seq_one_letter_code
_entity_poly.pdbx_strand_id
1 'polypeptide(L)'
;MPPRRRPDEPTEGWVREEERRAPQSWCTEEFDRVDFARRVLDVLKPRGVRVLLRDGMTEFVIEQGRLWSAGDARWAMVAIPKQASREEIMWNLVEVVGYTPGPYRFDVMRVIGAALAQEEQAALAARQGED
;
A
#
# COMPACT_ATOMS: atom_id res chain seq x y z
N MET A 1 20.02 -33.85 26.92
CA MET A 1 20.87 -33.37 25.80
C MET A 1 19.94 -33.13 24.61
N PRO A 2 19.68 -31.88 24.20
CA PRO A 2 18.78 -31.62 23.08
C PRO A 2 19.43 -32.07 21.76
N PRO A 3 18.65 -32.53 20.77
CA PRO A 3 19.20 -32.96 19.48
C PRO A 3 19.88 -31.78 18.75
N ARG A 4 21.01 -32.07 18.11
CA ARG A 4 21.74 -31.12 17.25
C ARG A 4 20.93 -30.92 15.96
N ARG A 5 20.53 -29.66 15.69
CA ARG A 5 19.81 -29.24 14.48
C ARG A 5 20.65 -29.48 13.22
N ARG A 6 19.98 -29.73 12.09
CA ARG A 6 20.62 -29.81 10.78
C ARG A 6 20.77 -28.39 10.18
N PRO A 7 21.85 -28.09 9.46
CA PRO A 7 22.12 -26.75 8.92
C PRO A 7 21.15 -26.32 7.80
N ASP A 8 20.32 -27.22 7.30
CA ASP A 8 19.33 -27.02 6.23
C ASP A 8 17.87 -26.96 6.73
N GLU A 9 17.63 -27.05 8.04
CA GLU A 9 16.31 -26.75 8.58
C GLU A 9 16.03 -25.25 8.38
N PRO A 10 14.97 -24.86 7.63
CA PRO A 10 14.58 -23.46 7.56
C PRO A 10 14.32 -22.99 8.98
N THR A 11 15.06 -21.98 9.42
CA THR A 11 14.83 -21.32 10.69
C THR A 11 13.35 -20.96 10.73
N GLU A 12 12.60 -21.52 11.68
CA GLU A 12 11.27 -21.04 12.05
C GLU A 12 11.42 -19.56 12.42
N GLY A 13 11.33 -18.72 11.40
CA GLY A 13 11.74 -17.34 11.44
C GLY A 13 10.74 -16.61 10.58
N TRP A 14 9.98 -15.75 11.21
CA TRP A 14 9.14 -14.78 10.54
C TRP A 14 10.04 -14.01 9.55
N VAL A 15 9.84 -14.18 8.24
CA VAL A 15 10.43 -13.27 7.26
C VAL A 15 9.57 -12.01 7.30
N ARG A 16 9.85 -11.18 8.29
CA ARG A 16 9.35 -9.82 8.42
C ARG A 16 10.42 -8.91 7.84
N GLU A 17 10.08 -8.24 6.76
CA GLU A 17 10.86 -7.13 6.24
C GLU A 17 10.18 -5.85 6.72
N GLU A 18 10.92 -5.04 7.48
CA GLU A 18 10.49 -3.70 7.88
C GLU A 18 11.32 -2.69 7.10
N GLU A 19 10.64 -1.88 6.30
CA GLU A 19 11.24 -0.76 5.61
C GLU A 19 10.64 0.54 6.14
N ARG A 20 11.52 1.49 6.48
CA ARG A 20 11.15 2.83 6.92
C ARG A 20 11.62 3.83 5.89
N ARG A 21 10.71 4.69 5.47
CA ARG A 21 10.98 5.74 4.49
C ARG A 21 10.54 7.07 5.07
N ALA A 22 11.49 8.01 5.16
CA ALA A 22 11.14 9.39 5.40
C ALA A 22 10.22 9.90 4.27
N PRO A 23 9.24 10.76 4.56
CA PRO A 23 8.49 11.45 3.53
C PRO A 23 9.46 12.18 2.61
N GLN A 24 9.32 11.96 1.30
CA GLN A 24 10.09 12.66 0.27
C GLN A 24 9.50 14.05 0.00
N SER A 25 8.23 14.26 0.38
CA SER A 25 7.50 15.51 0.23
C SER A 25 6.76 15.90 1.50
N TRP A 26 6.57 17.21 1.68
CA TRP A 26 5.76 17.80 2.74
C TRP A 26 4.49 18.35 2.11
N CYS A 27 3.42 17.56 2.12
CA CYS A 27 2.14 17.95 1.53
C CYS A 27 1.24 18.59 2.59
N THR A 28 0.87 19.86 2.38
CA THR A 28 -0.06 20.61 3.23
C THR A 28 -1.53 20.43 2.82
N GLU A 29 -1.79 19.54 1.87
CA GLU A 29 -3.14 19.34 1.38
C GLU A 29 -4.03 18.66 2.43
N GLU A 30 -5.25 19.18 2.58
CA GLU A 30 -6.26 18.61 3.46
C GLU A 30 -7.06 17.54 2.72
N PHE A 31 -6.76 16.28 3.01
CA PHE A 31 -7.52 15.13 2.56
C PHE A 31 -7.32 13.95 3.53
N ASP A 32 -8.29 13.03 3.56
CA ASP A 32 -8.16 11.77 4.29
C ASP A 32 -7.21 10.83 3.52
N ARG A 33 -6.03 10.63 4.09
CA ARG A 33 -4.94 9.84 3.50
C ARG A 33 -5.23 8.35 3.53
N VAL A 34 -5.93 7.86 4.56
CA VAL A 34 -6.29 6.44 4.67
C VAL A 34 -7.42 6.12 3.71
N ASP A 35 -8.43 6.98 3.62
CA ASP A 35 -9.50 6.83 2.64
C ASP A 35 -8.95 6.87 1.20
N PHE A 36 -8.06 7.83 0.91
CA PHE A 36 -7.39 7.88 -0.38
C PHE A 36 -6.60 6.60 -0.68
N ALA A 37 -5.83 6.10 0.29
CA ALA A 37 -5.09 4.86 0.15
C ALA A 37 -6.00 3.64 -0.10
N ARG A 38 -7.17 3.58 0.56
CA ARG A 38 -8.17 2.53 0.31
C ARG A 38 -8.66 2.57 -1.13
N ARG A 39 -9.04 3.75 -1.64
CA ARG A 39 -9.48 3.90 -3.03
C ARG A 39 -8.39 3.51 -4.03
N VAL A 40 -7.13 3.85 -3.76
CA VAL A 40 -6.00 3.38 -4.58
C VAL A 40 -5.92 1.85 -4.60
N LEU A 41 -6.07 1.18 -3.44
CA LEU A 41 -6.07 -0.28 -3.39
C LEU A 41 -7.29 -0.89 -4.11
N ASP A 42 -8.44 -0.24 -4.08
CA ASP A 42 -9.65 -0.68 -4.81
C ASP A 42 -9.44 -0.62 -6.33
N VAL A 43 -8.70 0.39 -6.82
CA VAL A 43 -8.28 0.47 -8.22
C VAL A 43 -7.22 -0.60 -8.55
N LEU A 44 -6.21 -0.77 -7.69
CA LEU A 44 -5.11 -1.72 -7.91
C LEU A 44 -5.53 -3.19 -7.83
N LYS A 45 -6.58 -3.50 -7.07
CA LYS A 45 -7.12 -4.87 -6.85
C LYS A 45 -6.02 -5.90 -6.57
N PRO A 46 -5.23 -5.72 -5.49
CA PRO A 46 -4.13 -6.61 -5.15
C PRO A 46 -4.55 -8.08 -5.11
N ARG A 47 -3.84 -8.93 -5.87
CA ARG A 47 -4.05 -10.38 -5.85
C ARG A 47 -2.97 -11.04 -5.00
N GLY A 48 -3.37 -11.85 -4.03
CA GLY A 48 -2.43 -12.61 -3.20
C GLY A 48 -1.67 -11.79 -2.16
N VAL A 49 -2.03 -10.52 -1.94
CA VAL A 49 -1.52 -9.71 -0.82
C VAL A 49 -2.68 -9.09 -0.04
N ARG A 50 -2.62 -9.21 1.30
CA ARG A 50 -3.53 -8.49 2.20
C ARG A 50 -2.82 -7.25 2.73
N VAL A 51 -3.41 -6.08 2.52
CA VAL A 51 -2.83 -4.81 2.95
C VAL A 51 -3.63 -4.25 4.14
N LEU A 52 -2.93 -3.93 5.22
CA LEU A 52 -3.47 -3.21 6.37
C LEU A 52 -2.96 -1.77 6.35
N LEU A 53 -3.89 -0.81 6.39
CA LEU A 53 -3.56 0.62 6.39
C LEU A 53 -3.64 1.17 7.82
N ARG A 54 -2.61 1.91 8.22
CA ARG A 54 -2.55 2.59 9.52
C ARG A 54 -2.35 4.08 9.33
N ASP A 55 -3.17 4.87 10.02
CA ASP A 55 -3.05 6.34 10.02
C ASP A 55 -1.98 6.84 10.99
N GLY A 56 -1.49 8.06 10.72
CA GLY A 56 -1.03 8.96 11.78
C GLY A 56 0.44 8.87 12.16
N MET A 57 1.31 8.40 11.25
CA MET A 57 2.77 8.34 11.51
C MET A 57 3.52 9.59 11.06
N THR A 58 4.78 9.71 11.49
CA THR A 58 5.75 10.71 11.00
C THR A 58 6.47 10.25 9.74
N GLU A 59 6.53 8.95 9.49
CA GLU A 59 7.23 8.33 8.37
C GLU A 59 6.38 7.24 7.73
N PHE A 60 6.70 6.88 6.50
CA PHE A 60 6.17 5.66 5.90
C PHE A 60 6.84 4.47 6.58
N VAL A 61 6.03 3.58 7.15
CA VAL A 61 6.50 2.31 7.68
C VAL A 61 5.78 1.21 6.91
N ILE A 62 6.55 0.42 6.18
CA ILE A 62 6.07 -0.72 5.42
C ILE A 62 6.61 -1.96 6.11
N GLU A 63 5.72 -2.77 6.67
CA GLU A 63 6.06 -4.09 7.17
C GLU A 63 5.43 -5.13 6.27
N GLN A 64 6.20 -6.07 5.75
CA GLN A 64 5.69 -7.10 4.86
C GLN A 64 6.25 -8.49 5.20
N GLY A 65 5.49 -9.51 4.82
CA GLY A 65 5.88 -10.90 5.01
C GLY A 65 5.02 -11.88 4.24
N ARG A 66 5.36 -13.17 4.39
CA ARG A 66 4.61 -14.29 3.81
C ARG A 66 3.75 -14.96 4.86
N LEU A 67 2.55 -15.39 4.48
CA LEU A 67 1.65 -16.16 5.33
C LEU A 67 1.97 -17.65 5.19
N TRP A 68 2.55 -18.25 6.23
CA TRP A 68 2.91 -19.68 6.22
C TRP A 68 1.71 -20.61 5.92
N SER A 69 0.51 -20.23 6.34
CA SER A 69 -0.69 -21.08 6.24
C SER A 69 -1.40 -21.04 4.89
N ALA A 70 -0.98 -20.20 3.94
CA ALA A 70 -1.72 -19.98 2.68
C ALA A 70 -0.83 -19.88 1.43
N GLY A 71 0.28 -20.62 1.37
CA GLY A 71 1.15 -20.68 0.19
C GLY A 71 1.82 -19.33 -0.12
N ASP A 72 1.66 -18.83 -1.35
CA ASP A 72 2.24 -17.55 -1.80
C ASP A 72 1.52 -16.30 -1.29
N ALA A 73 0.53 -16.45 -0.41
CA ALA A 73 -0.17 -15.31 0.17
C ALA A 73 0.79 -14.41 0.98
N ARG A 74 0.81 -13.13 0.64
CA ARG A 74 1.59 -12.09 1.32
C ARG A 74 0.70 -11.24 2.21
N TRP A 75 1.30 -10.62 3.22
CA TRP A 75 0.69 -9.53 3.96
C TRP A 75 1.62 -8.32 3.94
N ALA A 76 1.01 -7.14 4.00
CA ALA A 76 1.71 -5.89 4.18
C ALA A 76 0.93 -4.98 5.12
N MET A 77 1.62 -4.27 5.99
CA MET A 77 1.10 -3.19 6.81
C MET A 77 1.78 -1.91 6.36
N VAL A 78 0.98 -0.91 6.00
CA VAL A 78 1.46 0.39 5.53
C VAL A 78 0.96 1.45 6.50
N ALA A 79 1.89 2.06 7.23
CA ALA A 79 1.61 3.25 8.00
C ALA A 79 1.84 4.49 7.13
N ILE A 80 0.81 5.31 6.99
CA ILE A 80 0.82 6.47 6.11
C ILE A 80 1.10 7.72 6.96
N PRO A 81 2.13 8.52 6.63
CA PRO A 81 2.42 9.71 7.38
C PRO A 81 1.45 10.85 7.08
N LYS A 82 1.24 11.71 8.07
CA LYS A 82 0.30 12.85 7.97
C LYS A 82 0.69 13.87 6.91
N GLN A 83 1.96 13.92 6.52
CA GLN A 83 2.47 14.84 5.50
C GLN A 83 2.59 14.21 4.12
N ALA A 84 2.23 12.92 3.97
CA ALA A 84 2.32 12.23 2.68
C ALA A 84 1.45 12.91 1.64
N SER A 85 1.99 13.07 0.43
CA SER A 85 1.20 13.46 -0.74
C SER A 85 0.42 12.28 -1.31
N ARG A 86 -0.61 12.55 -2.13
CA ARG A 86 -1.33 11.50 -2.88
C ARG A 86 -0.40 10.68 -3.77
N GLU A 87 0.58 11.33 -4.38
CA GLU A 87 1.56 10.67 -5.24
C GLU A 87 2.45 9.71 -4.46
N GLU A 88 2.94 10.13 -3.28
CA GLU A 88 3.75 9.28 -2.43
C GLU A 88 2.97 8.08 -1.90
N ILE A 89 1.72 8.28 -1.49
CA ILE A 89 0.83 7.20 -1.07
C ILE A 89 0.65 6.20 -2.22
N MET A 90 0.32 6.69 -3.42
CA MET A 90 0.09 5.83 -4.58
C MET A 90 1.33 5.01 -4.94
N TRP A 91 2.52 5.65 -4.92
CA TRP A 91 3.76 4.96 -5.24
C TRP A 91 4.09 3.84 -4.26
N ASN A 92 4.04 4.14 -2.95
CA ASN A 92 4.33 3.14 -1.94
C ASN A 92 3.34 1.96 -2.01
N LEU A 93 2.07 2.22 -2.32
CA LEU A 93 1.08 1.16 -2.47
C LEU A 93 1.31 0.31 -3.73
N VAL A 94 1.65 0.92 -4.87
CA VAL A 94 2.01 0.20 -6.11
C VAL A 94 3.17 -0.76 -5.87
N GLU A 95 4.20 -0.30 -5.16
CA GLU A 95 5.36 -1.11 -4.81
C GLU A 95 5.01 -2.26 -3.85
N VAL A 96 4.22 -1.97 -2.81
CA VAL A 96 3.76 -2.97 -1.83
C VAL A 96 2.95 -4.09 -2.47
N VAL A 97 2.10 -3.77 -3.45
CA VAL A 97 1.32 -4.79 -4.16
C VAL A 97 2.16 -5.61 -5.15
N GLY A 98 3.46 -5.31 -5.28
CA GLY A 98 4.39 -6.02 -6.16
C GLY A 98 4.31 -5.55 -7.61
N TYR A 99 3.66 -4.41 -7.88
CA TYR A 99 3.79 -3.76 -9.19
C TYR A 99 5.10 -2.97 -9.21
N THR A 100 6.03 -3.39 -10.06
CA THR A 100 7.23 -2.61 -10.37
C THR A 100 7.03 -1.97 -11.74
N PRO A 101 6.51 -0.74 -11.83
CA PRO A 101 6.09 -0.18 -13.11
C PRO A 101 7.26 0.21 -14.03
N GLY A 102 8.52 -0.02 -13.64
CA GLY A 102 9.69 0.24 -14.47
C GLY A 102 9.64 1.64 -15.10
N PRO A 103 9.85 1.79 -16.42
CA PRO A 103 9.80 3.09 -17.09
C PRO A 103 8.38 3.68 -17.22
N TYR A 104 7.33 2.91 -16.94
CA TYR A 104 5.92 3.30 -17.13
C TYR A 104 5.26 3.84 -15.85
N ARG A 105 6.07 4.28 -14.87
CA ARG A 105 5.59 4.84 -13.60
C ARG A 105 4.53 5.93 -13.81
N PHE A 106 4.79 6.90 -14.69
CA PHE A 106 3.88 8.00 -14.95
C PHE A 106 2.57 7.56 -15.61
N ASP A 107 2.61 6.56 -16.48
CA ASP A 107 1.40 6.04 -17.13
C ASP A 107 0.49 5.34 -16.12
N VAL A 108 1.06 4.54 -15.21
CA VAL A 108 0.30 3.90 -14.13
C VAL A 108 -0.33 4.96 -13.23
N MET A 109 0.42 5.99 -12.84
CA MET A 109 -0.10 7.11 -12.05
C MET A 109 -1.25 7.82 -12.75
N ARG A 110 -1.12 8.07 -14.05
CA ARG A 110 -2.16 8.72 -14.85
C ARG A 110 -3.43 7.88 -14.92
N VAL A 111 -3.30 6.56 -15.11
CA VAL A 111 -4.45 5.64 -15.18
C VAL A 111 -5.16 5.56 -13.83
N ILE A 112 -4.42 5.40 -12.73
CA ILE A 112 -5.02 5.34 -11.38
C ILE A 112 -5.66 6.69 -11.03
N GLY A 113 -4.96 7.80 -11.28
CA GLY A 113 -5.48 9.15 -11.03
C GLY A 113 -6.76 9.44 -11.84
N ALA A 114 -6.83 9.01 -13.10
CA ALA A 114 -8.03 9.16 -13.92
C ALA A 114 -9.21 8.32 -13.38
N ALA A 115 -8.96 7.09 -12.94
CA ALA A 115 -10.00 6.24 -12.35
C ALA A 115 -10.59 6.87 -11.08
N LEU A 116 -9.73 7.39 -10.20
CA LEU A 116 -10.16 8.06 -8.96
C LEU A 116 -10.95 9.34 -9.23
N ALA A 117 -10.56 10.11 -10.25
CA ALA A 117 -11.29 11.30 -10.67
C ALA A 117 -12.68 10.96 -11.25
N GLN A 118 -12.80 9.84 -11.98
CA GLN A 118 -14.10 9.37 -12.48
C GLN A 118 -15.02 8.93 -11.34
N GLU A 119 -14.51 8.25 -10.31
CA GLU A 119 -15.29 7.89 -9.11
C GLU A 119 -15.82 9.13 -8.39
N GLU A 120 -14.99 10.16 -8.24
CA GLU A 120 -15.38 11.41 -7.60
C GLU A 120 -16.44 12.16 -8.40
N GLN A 121 -16.29 12.24 -9.73
CA GLN A 121 -17.28 12.85 -10.62
C GLN A 121 -18.61 12.08 -10.59
N ALA A 122 -18.59 10.75 -10.56
CA ALA A 122 -19.78 9.93 -10.44
C ALA A 122 -20.48 10.17 -9.09
N ALA A 123 -19.72 10.28 -8.00
CA ALA A 123 -20.26 10.59 -6.68
C ALA A 123 -20.87 12.00 -6.61
N LEU A 124 -20.27 12.99 -7.28
CA LEU A 124 -20.80 14.35 -7.39
C LEU A 124 -22.10 14.39 -8.22
N ALA A 125 -22.13 13.70 -9.37
CA ALA A 125 -23.32 13.62 -10.22
C ALA A 125 -24.50 12.94 -9.50
N ALA A 126 -24.23 11.88 -8.71
CA ALA A 126 -25.25 11.22 -7.90
C ALA A 126 -25.87 12.15 -6.85
N ARG A 127 -25.08 13.06 -6.27
CA ARG A 127 -25.55 14.07 -5.31
C ARG A 127 -26.35 15.20 -5.94
N GLN A 128 -26.11 15.50 -7.22
CA GLN A 128 -26.80 16.57 -7.95
C GLN A 128 -28.13 16.12 -8.59
N GLY A 129 -28.37 14.81 -8.69
CA GLY A 129 -29.62 14.24 -9.22
C GLY A 129 -30.71 14.00 -8.18
N GLU A 130 -30.48 14.39 -6.93
CA GLU A 130 -31.40 14.20 -5.79
C GLU A 130 -32.12 15.50 -5.36
N ASP A 131 -31.80 16.63 -6.00
CA ASP A 131 -32.47 17.95 -5.90
C ASP A 131 -33.40 18.18 -7.11
#